data_AF-A0A958UP80-F1
#
_entry.id   AF-A0A958UP80-F1
#
_cell.length_a   1.000
_cell.length_b   1.000
_cell.length_c   1.000
_cell.angle_alpha   90.00
_cell.angle_beta   90.00
_cell.angle_gamma   90.00
#
_symmetry.space_group_name_H-M   'P 1'
#
loop_
_entity.id
_entity.type
_entity.pdbx_description
1 polymer ?
#
loop_
_entity_poly.entity_id
_entity_poly.type
_entity_poly.pdbx_seq_one_letter_code
_entity_poly.pdbx_strand_id
1 'polypeptide(L)'
;MTDVAKFYILSHICIAFIGGVLLLALWFNIRNRFSQLLEEDESQKRVDKGLLYLSLAMFVWVLSGCWIYGGTVFNYTQTEGYNIAVNLFSIVNNMFLLLALFYFYYAPGFIYHNTKNIKKIIAVIILTSILTFILPFVLSENNIVKSIRISGIPDLLLSAFLCYLLGVSFYRTFAYRGLKVIGVISILVIVLIFVSQISEVFLTFGSDFSNNFIKIIAKTSLISIFLVLATTWVIRLASTPKPNEITIHFLDWSLVKLNIPSKNIYDKTIDFGSKTTQYKNLLKFAIRRKYAEGDSQTIPVNLGGEIKNQTYLTRIIENINDILQLDDSQKLDRRDLFTFIGESKYRLRIVPNNISIDKRLLEEFSESTENKDYKAFL
;
A
#
# COMPACT_ATOMS: atom_id res chain seq x y z
N MET A 1 21.94 11.20 -33.96
CA MET A 1 20.70 10.92 -33.20
C MET A 1 19.52 11.07 -34.16
N THR A 2 18.72 10.01 -34.33
CA THR A 2 17.51 10.09 -35.17
C THR A 2 16.46 10.97 -34.48
N ASP A 3 15.62 11.67 -35.25
CA ASP A 3 14.57 12.53 -34.68
C ASP A 3 13.60 11.73 -33.78
N VAL A 4 13.41 10.45 -34.10
CA VAL A 4 12.66 9.49 -33.28
C VAL A 4 13.28 9.31 -31.89
N ALA A 5 14.60 9.18 -31.79
CA ALA A 5 15.28 9.06 -30.50
C ALA A 5 15.19 10.37 -29.68
N LYS A 6 15.29 11.54 -30.35
CA LYS A 6 15.10 12.84 -29.69
C LYS A 6 13.70 12.97 -29.09
N PHE A 7 12.70 12.65 -29.90
CA PHE A 7 11.30 12.67 -29.48
C PHE A 7 11.06 11.74 -28.29
N TYR A 8 11.60 10.52 -28.34
CA TYR A 8 11.48 9.56 -27.24
C TYR A 8 12.07 10.09 -25.93
N ILE A 9 13.32 10.56 -25.96
CA ILE A 9 14.03 11.01 -24.75
C ILE A 9 13.32 12.22 -24.13
N LEU A 10 12.96 13.21 -24.95
CA LEU A 10 12.26 14.41 -24.46
C LEU A 10 10.87 14.07 -23.91
N SER A 11 10.10 13.23 -24.63
CA SER A 11 8.79 12.79 -24.15
C SER A 11 8.90 12.03 -22.82
N HIS A 12 9.88 11.12 -22.71
CA HIS A 12 10.16 10.38 -21.48
C HIS A 12 10.47 11.31 -20.30
N ILE A 13 11.32 12.33 -20.50
CA ILE A 13 11.64 13.34 -19.47
C ILE A 13 10.38 14.09 -19.05
N CYS A 14 9.64 14.65 -20.00
CA CYS A 14 8.47 15.47 -19.70
C CYS A 14 7.37 14.67 -18.98
N ILE A 15 7.04 13.48 -19.48
CA ILE A 15 5.99 12.62 -18.90
C ILE A 15 6.38 12.19 -17.47
N ALA A 16 7.62 11.74 -17.27
CA ALA A 16 8.10 11.35 -15.95
C ALA A 16 8.15 12.53 -14.97
N PHE A 17 8.53 13.72 -15.44
CA PHE A 17 8.58 14.93 -14.60
C PHE A 17 7.18 15.34 -14.14
N ILE A 18 6.22 15.44 -15.07
CA ILE A 18 4.83 15.76 -14.73
C ILE A 18 4.26 14.71 -13.78
N GLY A 19 4.45 13.42 -14.07
CA GLY A 19 4.01 12.33 -13.20
C GLY A 19 4.61 12.39 -11.80
N GLY A 20 5.93 12.62 -11.70
CA GLY A 20 6.64 12.75 -10.43
C GLY A 20 6.15 13.92 -9.59
N VAL A 21 5.97 15.09 -10.20
CA VAL A 21 5.45 16.31 -9.55
C VAL A 21 4.02 16.11 -9.07
N LEU A 22 3.13 15.53 -9.89
CA LEU A 22 1.74 15.26 -9.50
C LEU A 22 1.66 14.29 -8.31
N LEU A 23 2.42 13.20 -8.33
CA LEU A 23 2.47 12.25 -7.21
C LEU A 23 3.02 12.91 -5.93
N LEU A 24 4.04 13.76 -6.06
CA LEU A 24 4.61 14.49 -4.93
C LEU A 24 3.61 15.51 -4.35
N ALA A 25 2.89 16.22 -5.21
CA ALA A 25 1.87 17.18 -4.81
C ALA A 25 0.71 16.49 -4.09
N LEU A 26 0.26 15.33 -4.59
CA LEU A 26 -0.74 14.51 -3.92
C LEU A 26 -0.24 14.03 -2.55
N TRP A 27 1.00 13.58 -2.47
CA TRP A 27 1.61 13.18 -1.20
C TRP A 27 1.64 14.32 -0.18
N PHE A 28 2.09 15.51 -0.60
CA PHE A 28 2.14 16.68 0.26
C PHE A 28 0.73 17.09 0.73
N ASN A 29 -0.25 17.05 -0.17
CA ASN A 29 -1.64 17.35 0.16
C ASN A 29 -2.22 16.36 1.19
N ILE A 30 -2.01 15.05 0.98
CA ILE A 30 -2.46 14.00 1.90
C ILE A 30 -1.86 14.22 3.28
N ARG A 31 -0.54 14.45 3.35
CA ARG A 31 0.17 14.65 4.62
C ARG A 31 -0.33 15.87 5.38
N ASN A 32 -0.58 16.98 4.70
CA ASN A 32 -1.07 18.20 5.34
C ASN A 32 -2.54 18.09 5.77
N ARG A 33 -3.39 17.50 4.92
CA ARG A 33 -4.84 17.42 5.17
C ARG A 33 -5.22 16.38 6.22
N PHE A 34 -4.48 15.28 6.27
CA PHE A 34 -4.79 14.13 7.13
C PHE A 34 -3.75 13.91 8.24
N SER A 35 -2.91 14.90 8.56
CA SER A 35 -1.83 14.79 9.56
C SER A 35 -2.31 14.18 10.88
N GLN A 36 -3.44 14.64 11.40
CA GLN A 36 -4.03 14.14 12.65
C GLN A 36 -4.40 12.64 12.57
N LEU A 37 -5.01 12.19 11.46
CA LEU A 37 -5.35 10.77 11.26
C LEU A 37 -4.10 9.91 11.08
N LEU A 38 -3.07 10.46 10.42
CA LEU A 38 -1.80 9.80 10.19
C LEU A 38 -0.96 9.68 11.47
N GLU A 39 -1.08 10.63 12.40
CA GLU A 39 -0.37 10.60 13.68
C GLU A 39 -1.02 9.65 14.70
N GLU A 40 -2.34 9.49 14.66
CA GLU A 40 -3.09 8.57 15.52
C GLU A 40 -2.85 7.08 15.20
N ASP A 41 -2.43 6.74 13.97
CA ASP A 41 -2.32 5.36 13.51
C ASP A 41 -0.97 5.11 12.80
N GLU A 42 -0.06 4.40 13.49
CA GLU A 42 1.21 3.96 12.91
C GLU A 42 1.05 3.16 11.60
N SER A 43 -0.13 2.57 11.37
CA SER A 43 -0.43 1.84 10.14
C SER A 43 -0.67 2.78 8.94
N GLN A 44 -1.13 4.01 9.16
CA GLN A 44 -1.39 4.98 8.08
C GLN A 44 -0.14 5.77 7.68
N LYS A 45 0.80 6.04 8.61
CA LYS A 45 2.15 6.58 8.28
C LYS A 45 2.89 5.78 7.20
N ARG A 46 2.49 4.52 7.00
CA ARG A 46 3.04 3.63 5.98
C ARG A 46 2.64 4.05 4.57
N VAL A 47 1.38 4.40 4.37
CA VAL A 47 0.82 4.74 3.04
C VAL A 47 1.54 5.97 2.47
N ASP A 48 1.82 6.96 3.32
CA ASP A 48 2.53 8.18 2.93
C ASP A 48 3.88 7.87 2.30
N LYS A 49 4.66 6.96 2.89
CA LYS A 49 6.00 6.64 2.38
C LYS A 49 5.95 5.92 1.03
N GLY A 50 4.94 5.10 0.79
CA GLY A 50 4.75 4.42 -0.50
C GLY A 50 4.62 5.38 -1.67
N LEU A 51 3.76 6.40 -1.52
CA LEU A 51 3.54 7.40 -2.58
C LEU A 51 4.77 8.28 -2.81
N LEU A 52 5.51 8.62 -1.75
CA LEU A 52 6.78 9.31 -1.84
C LEU A 52 7.80 8.51 -2.67
N TYR A 53 7.95 7.22 -2.40
CA TYR A 53 8.88 6.36 -3.16
C TYR A 53 8.47 6.19 -4.62
N LEU A 54 7.17 6.13 -4.94
CA LEU A 54 6.71 6.15 -6.33
C LEU A 54 7.09 7.47 -7.04
N SER A 55 6.92 8.61 -6.38
CA SER A 55 7.32 9.91 -6.92
C SER A 55 8.84 9.97 -7.15
N LEU A 56 9.65 9.50 -6.20
CA LEU A 56 11.10 9.42 -6.33
C LEU A 56 11.53 8.52 -7.51
N ALA A 57 10.86 7.39 -7.73
CA ALA A 57 11.11 6.55 -8.90
C ALA A 57 10.90 7.33 -10.23
N MET A 58 9.86 8.17 -10.32
CA MET A 58 9.64 9.01 -11.50
C MET A 58 10.73 10.07 -11.67
N PHE A 59 11.23 10.66 -10.58
CA PHE A 59 12.37 11.58 -10.67
C PHE A 59 13.66 10.89 -11.11
N VAL A 60 13.87 9.63 -10.74
CA VAL A 60 15.00 8.85 -11.26
C VAL A 60 14.88 8.65 -12.77
N TRP A 61 13.68 8.43 -13.30
CA TRP A 61 13.46 8.42 -14.74
C TRP A 61 13.77 9.75 -15.42
N VAL A 62 13.44 10.88 -14.78
CA VAL A 62 13.81 12.22 -15.29
C VAL A 62 15.34 12.35 -15.35
N LEU A 63 16.05 12.05 -14.26
CA LEU A 63 17.51 12.13 -14.19
C LEU A 63 18.17 11.21 -15.22
N SER A 64 17.67 9.98 -15.36
CA SER A 64 18.10 9.03 -16.38
C SER A 64 17.88 9.58 -17.79
N GLY A 65 16.73 10.17 -18.07
CA GLY A 65 16.43 10.80 -19.36
C GLY A 65 17.36 11.98 -19.66
N CYS A 66 17.60 12.87 -18.68
CA CYS A 66 18.54 13.97 -18.80
C CYS A 66 19.97 13.49 -19.06
N TRP A 67 20.38 12.39 -18.42
CA TRP A 67 21.69 11.77 -18.64
C TRP A 67 21.82 11.21 -20.06
N ILE A 68 20.80 10.51 -20.55
CA ILE A 68 20.74 10.00 -21.94
C ILE A 68 20.77 11.16 -22.94
N TYR A 69 20.02 12.23 -22.68
CA TYR A 69 20.02 13.43 -23.52
C TYR A 69 21.38 14.12 -23.53
N GLY A 70 22.02 14.30 -22.36
CA GLY A 70 23.37 14.83 -22.26
C GLY A 70 24.38 13.98 -23.01
N GLY A 71 24.35 12.65 -22.83
CA GLY A 71 25.20 11.70 -23.54
C GLY A 71 25.14 11.82 -25.05
N THR A 72 23.92 12.01 -25.58
CA THR A 72 23.68 12.15 -27.01
C THR A 72 24.04 13.53 -27.57
N VAL A 73 23.89 14.61 -26.80
CA VAL A 73 24.29 15.97 -27.22
C VAL A 73 25.81 16.14 -27.20
N PHE A 74 26.48 15.60 -26.19
CA PHE A 74 27.94 15.71 -26.01
C PHE A 74 28.71 14.52 -26.61
N ASN A 75 28.04 13.62 -27.34
CA ASN A 75 28.62 12.46 -28.04
C ASN A 75 29.47 11.50 -27.17
N TYR A 76 29.19 11.38 -25.87
CA TYR A 76 29.91 10.44 -24.98
C TYR A 76 29.16 9.11 -24.78
N THR A 77 28.16 8.79 -25.60
CA THR A 77 27.35 7.56 -25.50
C THR A 77 28.15 6.26 -25.58
N GLN A 78 29.37 6.29 -26.12
CA GLN A 78 30.25 5.12 -26.23
C GLN A 78 31.16 4.93 -25.02
N THR A 79 31.21 5.89 -24.09
CA THR A 79 32.05 5.78 -22.90
C THR A 79 31.48 4.77 -21.92
N GLU A 80 32.35 4.00 -21.24
CA GLU A 80 31.90 3.06 -20.21
C GLU A 80 31.13 3.75 -19.08
N GLY A 81 31.54 4.98 -18.73
CA GLY A 81 30.86 5.82 -17.75
C GLY A 81 29.40 6.14 -18.11
N TYR A 82 29.07 6.26 -19.40
CA TYR A 82 27.69 6.44 -19.85
C TYR A 82 26.82 5.22 -19.55
N ASN A 83 27.28 4.02 -19.92
CA ASN A 83 26.56 2.77 -19.71
C ASN A 83 26.43 2.44 -18.21
N ILE A 84 27.46 2.75 -17.41
CA ILE A 84 27.45 2.60 -15.95
C ILE A 84 26.33 3.44 -15.33
N ALA A 85 26.25 4.72 -15.67
CA ALA A 85 25.26 5.62 -15.11
C ALA A 85 23.82 5.22 -15.50
N VAL A 86 23.60 4.80 -16.76
CA VAL A 86 22.27 4.31 -17.21
C VAL A 86 21.82 3.09 -16.40
N ASN A 87 22.69 2.10 -16.21
CA ASN A 87 22.39 0.92 -15.41
C ASN A 87 22.11 1.30 -13.94
N LEU A 88 22.93 2.19 -13.36
CA LEU A 88 22.74 2.67 -11.98
C LEU A 88 21.39 3.35 -11.78
N PHE A 89 20.93 4.17 -12.74
CA PHE A 89 19.60 4.75 -12.67
C PHE A 89 18.47 3.70 -12.76
N SER A 90 18.61 2.66 -13.59
CA SER A 90 17.64 1.54 -13.65
C SER A 90 17.51 0.86 -12.28
N ILE A 91 18.64 0.57 -11.66
CA ILE A 91 18.74 -0.04 -10.32
C ILE A 91 18.08 0.84 -9.25
N VAL A 92 18.45 2.12 -9.18
CA VAL A 92 17.92 3.03 -8.17
C VAL A 92 16.41 3.20 -8.35
N ASN A 93 15.93 3.20 -9.60
CA ASN A 93 14.50 3.19 -9.90
C ASN A 93 13.81 1.92 -9.38
N ASN A 94 14.37 0.73 -9.68
CA ASN A 94 13.84 -0.54 -9.22
C ASN A 94 13.84 -0.65 -7.68
N MET A 95 14.85 -0.07 -7.02
CA MET A 95 14.90 0.04 -5.57
C MET A 95 13.75 0.90 -5.02
N PHE A 96 13.48 2.07 -5.59
CA PHE A 96 12.37 2.92 -5.16
C PHE A 96 11.00 2.26 -5.39
N LEU A 97 10.82 1.58 -6.52
CA LEU A 97 9.58 0.84 -6.79
C LEU A 97 9.37 -0.32 -5.78
N LEU A 98 10.45 -1.03 -5.41
CA LEU A 98 10.37 -2.05 -4.37
C LEU A 98 10.09 -1.45 -2.98
N LEU A 99 10.76 -0.35 -2.64
CA LEU A 99 10.50 0.36 -1.39
C LEU A 99 9.04 0.79 -1.32
N ALA A 100 8.46 1.30 -2.41
CA ALA A 100 7.04 1.61 -2.48
C ALA A 100 6.15 0.38 -2.21
N LEU A 101 6.47 -0.77 -2.83
CA LEU A 101 5.75 -2.04 -2.62
C LEU A 101 5.73 -2.50 -1.16
N PHE A 102 6.81 -2.27 -0.40
CA PHE A 102 6.84 -2.61 1.02
C PHE A 102 5.72 -1.92 1.81
N TYR A 103 5.34 -0.71 1.39
CA TYR A 103 4.29 0.07 2.04
C TYR A 103 2.88 -0.27 1.53
N PHE A 104 2.72 -1.15 0.54
CA PHE A 104 1.40 -1.52 0.04
C PHE A 104 0.75 -2.60 0.90
N TYR A 105 -0.49 -2.34 1.28
CA TYR A 105 -1.27 -3.23 2.16
C TYR A 105 -1.54 -4.61 1.55
N TYR A 106 -1.73 -4.68 0.23
CA TYR A 106 -2.02 -5.93 -0.48
C TYR A 106 -0.80 -6.51 -1.23
N ALA A 107 0.41 -6.09 -0.84
CA ALA A 107 1.63 -6.71 -1.35
C ALA A 107 1.68 -8.21 -0.95
N PRO A 108 2.37 -9.07 -1.72
CA PRO A 108 2.57 -10.47 -1.36
C PRO A 108 3.07 -10.64 0.08
N GLY A 109 2.57 -11.65 0.79
CA GLY A 109 2.81 -11.84 2.23
C GLY A 109 4.28 -12.01 2.64
N PHE A 110 5.19 -12.30 1.69
CA PHE A 110 6.63 -12.35 1.95
C PHE A 110 7.30 -10.98 1.96
N ILE A 111 6.69 -9.94 1.36
CA ILE A 111 7.13 -8.54 1.39
C ILE A 111 6.36 -7.78 2.47
N TYR A 112 5.05 -8.03 2.57
CA TYR A 112 4.21 -7.33 3.53
C TYR A 112 4.63 -7.64 4.97
N HIS A 113 4.94 -6.59 5.73
CA HIS A 113 5.23 -6.65 7.17
C HIS A 113 6.40 -7.58 7.58
N ASN A 114 7.32 -7.90 6.65
CA ASN A 114 8.47 -8.75 6.94
C ASN A 114 9.81 -8.02 6.72
N THR A 115 10.26 -7.31 7.75
CA THR A 115 11.50 -6.51 7.75
C THR A 115 12.75 -7.34 7.42
N LYS A 116 12.76 -8.64 7.76
CA LYS A 116 13.87 -9.55 7.45
C LYS A 116 13.93 -9.88 5.96
N ASN A 117 12.78 -10.11 5.32
CA ASN A 117 12.72 -10.42 3.90
C ASN A 117 13.04 -9.21 3.02
N ILE A 118 12.64 -8.00 3.41
CA ILE A 118 12.98 -6.79 2.64
C ILE A 118 14.47 -6.53 2.63
N LYS A 119 15.16 -6.72 3.76
CA LYS A 119 16.62 -6.62 3.80
C LYS A 119 17.27 -7.61 2.82
N LYS A 120 16.72 -8.83 2.71
CA LYS A 120 17.18 -9.81 1.72
C LYS A 120 16.90 -9.36 0.29
N ILE A 121 15.71 -8.81 0.00
CA ILE A 121 15.38 -8.35 -1.36
C ILE A 121 16.23 -7.13 -1.75
N ILE A 122 16.44 -6.17 -0.84
CA ILE A 122 17.36 -5.05 -1.05
C ILE A 122 18.78 -5.57 -1.29
N ALA A 123 19.25 -6.55 -0.51
CA ALA A 123 20.55 -7.18 -0.74
C ALA A 123 20.63 -7.87 -2.11
N VAL A 124 19.55 -8.53 -2.57
CA VAL A 124 19.46 -9.09 -3.92
C VAL A 124 19.53 -7.99 -4.98
N ILE A 125 18.82 -6.87 -4.82
CA ILE A 125 18.93 -5.73 -5.75
C ILE A 125 20.36 -5.22 -5.83
N ILE A 126 21.00 -4.97 -4.69
CA ILE A 126 22.39 -4.50 -4.63
C ILE A 126 23.33 -5.52 -5.28
N LEU A 127 23.13 -6.82 -5.04
CA LEU A 127 23.92 -7.88 -5.68
C LEU A 127 23.72 -7.90 -7.20
N THR A 128 22.47 -7.84 -7.67
CA THR A 128 22.15 -7.77 -9.11
C THR A 128 22.75 -6.50 -9.74
N SER A 129 22.80 -5.41 -8.98
CA SER A 129 23.40 -4.15 -9.40
C SER A 129 24.90 -4.29 -9.63
N ILE A 130 25.58 -4.88 -8.65
CA ILE A 130 27.01 -5.18 -8.71
C ILE A 130 27.30 -6.14 -9.88
N LEU A 131 26.47 -7.17 -10.08
CA LEU A 131 26.62 -8.09 -11.21
C LEU A 131 26.44 -7.38 -12.55
N THR A 132 25.41 -6.56 -12.70
CA THR A 132 25.14 -5.76 -13.92
C THR A 132 26.27 -4.77 -14.19
N PHE A 133 26.96 -4.29 -13.14
CA PHE A 133 28.11 -3.41 -13.22
C PHE A 133 29.41 -4.14 -13.60
N ILE A 134 29.66 -5.33 -13.02
CA ILE A 134 30.92 -6.09 -13.22
C ILE A 134 30.92 -6.86 -14.55
N LEU A 135 29.77 -7.39 -14.97
CA LEU A 135 29.66 -8.25 -16.16
C LEU A 135 30.18 -7.60 -17.44
N PRO A 136 29.88 -6.31 -17.76
CA PRO A 136 30.46 -5.63 -18.91
C PRO A 136 31.99 -5.62 -18.92
N PHE A 137 32.62 -5.38 -17.75
CA PHE A 137 34.09 -5.30 -17.61
C PHE A 137 34.76 -6.67 -17.73
N VAL A 138 34.10 -7.72 -17.25
CA VAL A 138 34.61 -9.10 -17.32
C VAL A 138 34.42 -9.70 -18.71
N LEU A 139 33.32 -9.38 -19.38
CA LEU A 139 32.94 -10.00 -20.65
C LEU A 139 33.45 -9.24 -21.88
N SER A 140 33.81 -7.95 -21.78
CA SER A 140 34.37 -7.12 -22.86
C SER A 140 33.78 -7.43 -24.25
N GLU A 141 34.53 -8.10 -25.13
CA GLU A 141 34.09 -8.45 -26.51
C GLU A 141 32.99 -9.53 -26.58
N ASN A 142 32.91 -10.40 -25.58
CA ASN A 142 31.88 -11.44 -25.45
C ASN A 142 30.58 -10.94 -24.81
N ASN A 143 30.44 -9.64 -24.54
CA ASN A 143 29.22 -9.11 -23.94
C ASN A 143 28.01 -9.19 -24.90
N ILE A 144 28.26 -9.27 -26.21
CA ILE A 144 27.22 -9.43 -27.23
C ILE A 144 27.45 -10.75 -27.96
N VAL A 145 26.69 -11.78 -27.58
CA VAL A 145 26.72 -13.09 -28.24
C VAL A 145 25.38 -13.30 -28.94
N LYS A 146 25.40 -13.54 -30.26
CA LYS A 146 24.18 -13.77 -31.06
C LYS A 146 23.10 -12.69 -30.86
N SER A 147 23.51 -11.42 -30.82
CA SER A 147 22.63 -10.25 -30.60
C SER A 147 21.93 -10.20 -29.24
N ILE A 148 22.40 -10.98 -28.27
CA ILE A 148 21.97 -10.93 -26.86
C ILE A 148 23.03 -10.21 -26.06
N ARG A 149 22.62 -9.18 -25.31
CA ARG A 149 23.49 -8.46 -24.38
C ARG A 149 23.50 -9.16 -23.02
N ILE A 150 24.57 -9.91 -22.73
CA ILE A 150 24.68 -10.73 -21.52
C ILE A 150 24.64 -9.86 -20.25
N SER A 151 25.26 -8.68 -20.28
CA SER A 151 25.25 -7.76 -19.15
C SER A 151 23.86 -7.25 -18.75
N GLY A 152 22.86 -7.33 -19.64
CA GLY A 152 21.48 -6.91 -19.34
C GLY A 152 20.60 -8.00 -18.72
N ILE A 153 21.05 -9.26 -18.73
CA ILE A 153 20.25 -10.40 -18.22
C ILE A 153 19.93 -10.25 -16.72
N PRO A 154 20.87 -9.87 -15.83
CA PRO A 154 20.55 -9.72 -14.42
C PRO A 154 19.48 -8.64 -14.15
N ASP A 155 19.55 -7.49 -14.84
CA ASP A 155 18.55 -6.44 -14.70
C ASP A 155 17.19 -6.85 -15.27
N LEU A 156 17.16 -7.63 -16.37
CA LEU A 156 15.93 -8.20 -16.90
C LEU A 156 15.28 -9.17 -15.91
N LEU A 157 16.05 -10.05 -15.27
CA LEU A 157 15.55 -10.97 -14.24
C LEU A 157 14.98 -10.21 -13.04
N LEU A 158 15.67 -9.17 -12.60
CA LEU A 158 15.20 -8.32 -11.51
C LEU A 158 13.92 -7.56 -11.90
N SER A 159 13.87 -7.02 -13.11
CA SER A 159 12.71 -6.33 -13.67
C SER A 159 11.52 -7.29 -13.82
N ALA A 160 11.74 -8.54 -14.26
CA ALA A 160 10.72 -9.57 -14.34
C ALA A 160 10.14 -9.88 -12.95
N PHE A 161 11.01 -10.05 -11.96
CA PHE A 161 10.61 -10.27 -10.58
C PHE A 161 9.79 -9.08 -10.05
N LEU A 162 10.28 -7.85 -10.24
CA LEU A 162 9.56 -6.64 -9.82
C LEU A 162 8.21 -6.51 -10.53
N CYS A 163 8.13 -6.78 -11.84
CA CYS A 163 6.89 -6.77 -12.60
C CYS A 163 5.88 -7.77 -12.02
N TYR A 164 6.30 -8.99 -11.71
CA TYR A 164 5.43 -9.96 -11.05
C TYR A 164 4.89 -9.42 -9.71
N LEU A 165 5.75 -8.85 -8.87
CA LEU A 165 5.34 -8.27 -7.59
C LEU A 165 4.36 -7.11 -7.75
N LEU A 166 4.65 -6.18 -8.66
CA LEU A 166 3.80 -5.02 -8.95
C LEU A 166 2.46 -5.47 -9.52
N GLY A 167 2.45 -6.42 -10.46
CA GLY A 167 1.23 -6.96 -11.05
C GLY A 167 0.31 -7.60 -10.02
N VAL A 168 0.83 -8.47 -9.16
CA VAL A 168 0.05 -9.08 -8.08
C VAL A 168 -0.44 -8.03 -7.08
N SER A 169 0.43 -7.09 -6.70
CA SER A 169 0.10 -6.06 -5.71
C SER A 169 -0.96 -5.08 -6.21
N PHE A 170 -0.84 -4.59 -7.44
CA PHE A 170 -1.82 -3.66 -8.03
C PHE A 170 -3.14 -4.36 -8.30
N TYR A 171 -3.13 -5.56 -8.89
CA TYR A 171 -4.36 -6.31 -9.12
C TYR A 171 -5.13 -6.53 -7.82
N ARG A 172 -4.47 -7.06 -6.78
CA ARG A 172 -5.10 -7.25 -5.46
C ARG A 172 -5.58 -5.93 -4.88
N THR A 173 -4.76 -4.88 -4.92
CA THR A 173 -5.12 -3.57 -4.37
C THR A 173 -6.37 -3.00 -5.02
N PHE A 174 -6.48 -3.03 -6.35
CA PHE A 174 -7.64 -2.51 -7.04
C PHE A 174 -8.85 -3.43 -6.94
N ALA A 175 -8.67 -4.76 -7.05
CA ALA A 175 -9.76 -5.72 -6.95
C ALA A 175 -10.43 -5.68 -5.56
N TYR A 176 -9.65 -5.66 -4.47
CA TYR A 176 -10.18 -5.56 -3.10
C TYR A 176 -10.80 -4.19 -2.79
N ARG A 177 -10.51 -3.16 -3.60
CA ARG A 177 -11.12 -1.82 -3.48
C ARG A 177 -12.33 -1.63 -4.40
N GLY A 178 -12.84 -2.71 -5.02
CA GLY A 178 -13.97 -2.64 -5.94
C GLY A 178 -13.65 -2.13 -7.35
N LEU A 179 -12.37 -1.85 -7.67
CA LEU A 179 -11.91 -1.32 -8.95
C LEU A 179 -11.35 -2.42 -9.86
N LYS A 180 -12.16 -3.46 -10.11
CA LYS A 180 -11.73 -4.65 -10.85
C LYS A 180 -11.19 -4.35 -12.25
N VAL A 181 -11.83 -3.43 -12.98
CA VAL A 181 -11.40 -3.01 -14.33
C VAL A 181 -9.98 -2.43 -14.30
N ILE A 182 -9.71 -1.54 -13.33
CA ILE A 182 -8.39 -0.93 -13.14
C ILE A 182 -7.36 -2.00 -12.74
N GLY A 183 -7.77 -2.98 -11.93
CA GLY A 183 -6.94 -4.15 -11.60
C GLY A 183 -6.48 -4.90 -12.85
N VAL A 184 -7.38 -5.20 -13.78
CA VAL A 184 -7.04 -5.88 -15.05
C VAL A 184 -6.13 -5.00 -15.91
N ILE A 185 -6.45 -3.71 -16.07
CA ILE A 185 -5.61 -2.76 -16.81
C ILE A 185 -4.19 -2.71 -16.22
N SER A 186 -4.06 -2.72 -14.89
CA SER A 186 -2.75 -2.69 -14.23
C SER A 186 -1.87 -3.90 -14.61
N ILE A 187 -2.45 -5.09 -14.77
CA ILE A 187 -1.71 -6.28 -15.23
C ILE A 187 -1.23 -6.08 -16.67
N LEU A 188 -2.11 -5.59 -17.56
CA LEU A 188 -1.75 -5.33 -18.96
C LEU A 188 -0.60 -4.31 -19.06
N VAL A 189 -0.66 -3.24 -18.29
CA VAL A 189 0.40 -2.23 -18.23
C VAL A 189 1.73 -2.83 -17.75
N ILE A 190 1.69 -3.68 -16.72
CA ILE A 190 2.89 -4.36 -16.20
C ILE A 190 3.47 -5.33 -17.24
N VAL A 191 2.63 -6.03 -18.00
CA VAL A 191 3.08 -6.86 -19.13
C VAL A 191 3.76 -5.99 -20.20
N LEU A 192 3.20 -4.83 -20.54
CA LEU A 192 3.82 -3.89 -21.49
C LEU A 192 5.17 -3.37 -20.97
N ILE A 193 5.29 -3.05 -19.67
CA ILE A 193 6.56 -2.70 -19.04
C ILE A 193 7.57 -3.83 -19.23
N PHE A 194 7.19 -5.07 -18.94
CA PHE A 194 8.09 -6.21 -19.09
C PHE A 194 8.53 -6.42 -20.55
N VAL A 195 7.60 -6.41 -21.50
CA VAL A 195 7.90 -6.51 -22.94
C VAL A 195 8.87 -5.41 -23.38
N SER A 196 8.69 -4.19 -22.85
CA SER A 196 9.59 -3.08 -23.15
C SER A 196 11.03 -3.33 -22.70
N GLN A 197 11.24 -4.09 -21.61
CA GLN A 197 12.57 -4.43 -21.09
C GLN A 197 13.26 -5.55 -21.87
N ILE A 198 12.50 -6.43 -22.54
CA ILE A 198 13.07 -7.49 -23.40
C ILE A 198 13.92 -6.87 -24.51
N SER A 199 13.50 -5.72 -25.06
CA SER A 199 14.23 -4.97 -26.08
C SER A 199 15.64 -4.50 -25.64
N GLU A 200 15.92 -4.43 -24.34
CA GLU A 200 17.22 -4.00 -23.82
C GLU A 200 18.25 -5.14 -23.77
N VAL A 201 17.77 -6.39 -23.73
CA VAL A 201 18.60 -7.61 -23.73
C VAL A 201 18.70 -8.20 -25.13
N PHE A 202 17.59 -8.23 -25.87
CA PHE A 202 17.51 -8.82 -27.20
C PHE A 202 17.51 -7.72 -28.27
N LEU A 203 18.68 -7.47 -28.87
CA LEU A 203 18.86 -6.34 -29.82
C LEU A 203 18.12 -6.54 -31.15
N THR A 204 17.70 -7.77 -31.46
CA THR A 204 16.88 -8.11 -32.64
C THR A 204 15.38 -8.00 -32.39
N PHE A 205 14.96 -7.65 -31.18
CA PHE A 205 13.56 -7.58 -30.81
C PHE A 205 12.93 -6.28 -31.31
N GLY A 206 12.18 -6.34 -32.41
CA GLY A 206 11.43 -5.19 -32.95
C GLY A 206 12.31 -4.09 -33.57
N SER A 207 11.66 -3.02 -34.02
CA SER A 207 12.35 -1.82 -34.52
C SER A 207 12.58 -0.79 -33.41
N ASP A 208 13.58 0.08 -33.58
CA ASP A 208 13.85 1.20 -32.66
C ASP A 208 12.60 2.03 -32.39
N PHE A 209 11.78 2.29 -33.41
CA PHE A 209 10.53 3.00 -33.27
C PHE A 209 9.53 2.24 -32.39
N SER A 210 9.27 0.95 -32.69
CA SER A 210 8.32 0.13 -31.95
C SER A 210 8.70 0.00 -30.48
N ASN A 211 9.99 -0.23 -30.20
CA ASN A 211 10.48 -0.38 -28.84
C ASN A 211 10.35 0.91 -28.04
N ASN A 212 10.74 2.05 -28.61
CA ASN A 212 10.59 3.36 -27.98
C ASN A 212 9.12 3.71 -27.75
N PHE A 213 8.24 3.37 -28.68
CA PHE A 213 6.81 3.60 -28.56
C PHE A 213 6.18 2.80 -27.43
N ILE A 214 6.47 1.48 -27.35
CA ILE A 214 6.01 0.62 -26.25
C ILE A 214 6.52 1.15 -24.90
N LYS A 215 7.78 1.59 -24.82
CA LYS A 215 8.35 2.19 -23.59
C LYS A 215 7.57 3.43 -23.14
N ILE A 216 7.21 4.33 -24.05
CA ILE A 216 6.42 5.53 -23.72
C ILE A 216 5.03 5.14 -23.23
N ILE A 217 4.33 4.27 -23.97
CA ILE A 217 2.98 3.81 -23.58
C ILE A 217 3.02 3.19 -22.20
N ALA A 218 3.92 2.24 -21.98
CA ALA A 218 4.02 1.49 -20.74
C ALA A 218 4.30 2.42 -19.54
N LYS A 219 5.27 3.35 -19.66
CA LYS A 219 5.60 4.30 -18.59
C LYS A 219 4.47 5.29 -18.30
N THR A 220 3.84 5.82 -19.35
CA THR A 220 2.71 6.75 -19.22
C THR A 220 1.52 6.07 -18.53
N SER A 221 1.16 4.87 -18.98
CA SER A 221 0.09 4.10 -18.35
C SER A 221 0.42 3.71 -16.91
N LEU A 222 1.69 3.38 -16.60
CA LEU A 222 2.12 3.07 -15.24
C LEU A 222 2.00 4.28 -14.31
N ILE A 223 2.35 5.48 -14.78
CA ILE A 223 2.12 6.74 -14.04
C ILE A 223 0.63 6.96 -13.79
N SER A 224 -0.23 6.73 -14.79
CA SER A 224 -1.68 6.82 -14.60
C SER A 224 -2.18 5.84 -13.53
N ILE A 225 -1.67 4.59 -13.51
CA ILE A 225 -1.98 3.62 -12.45
C ILE A 225 -1.53 4.12 -11.08
N PHE A 226 -0.36 4.76 -10.96
CA PHE A 226 0.09 5.35 -9.70
C PHE A 226 -0.80 6.50 -9.23
N LEU A 227 -1.28 7.34 -10.15
CA LEU A 227 -2.20 8.43 -9.82
C LEU A 227 -3.55 7.89 -9.34
N VAL A 228 -4.11 6.90 -10.05
CA VAL A 228 -5.34 6.24 -9.61
C VAL A 228 -5.15 5.59 -8.24
N LEU A 229 -4.01 4.91 -8.03
CA LEU A 229 -3.66 4.37 -6.73
C LEU A 229 -3.68 5.47 -5.66
N ALA A 230 -3.02 6.61 -5.88
CA ALA A 230 -3.02 7.75 -4.99
C ALA A 230 -4.45 8.24 -4.68
N THR A 231 -5.31 8.40 -5.69
CA THR A 231 -6.71 8.81 -5.51
C THR A 231 -7.49 7.83 -4.64
N THR A 232 -7.30 6.51 -4.85
CA THR A 232 -7.98 5.51 -4.01
C THR A 232 -7.54 5.55 -2.55
N TRP A 233 -6.30 5.95 -2.29
CA TRP A 233 -5.84 6.20 -0.91
C TRP A 233 -6.48 7.45 -0.33
N VAL A 234 -6.56 8.56 -1.08
CA VAL A 234 -7.25 9.79 -0.65
C VAL A 234 -8.71 9.50 -0.29
N ILE A 235 -9.42 8.75 -1.15
CA ILE A 235 -10.81 8.36 -0.90
C ILE A 235 -10.91 7.54 0.39
N ARG A 236 -9.99 6.57 0.60
CA ARG A 236 -9.98 5.75 1.81
C ARG A 236 -9.76 6.59 3.07
N LEU A 237 -8.77 7.48 3.07
CA LEU A 237 -8.47 8.35 4.20
C LEU A 237 -9.64 9.31 4.49
N ALA A 238 -10.27 9.86 3.45
CA ALA A 238 -11.45 10.69 3.59
C ALA A 238 -12.67 9.91 4.14
N SER A 239 -12.82 8.63 3.77
CA SER A 239 -13.88 7.75 4.28
C SER A 239 -13.58 7.10 5.64
N THR A 240 -12.38 7.33 6.19
CA THR A 240 -12.01 6.76 7.49
C THR A 240 -12.75 7.54 8.57
N PRO A 241 -13.62 6.90 9.37
CA PRO A 241 -14.43 7.62 10.33
C PRO A 241 -13.60 8.33 11.39
N LYS A 242 -13.98 9.56 11.74
CA LYS A 242 -13.38 10.25 12.87
C LYS A 242 -13.94 9.68 14.18
N PRO A 243 -13.13 9.62 15.26
CA PRO A 243 -13.60 9.20 16.59
C PRO A 243 -14.92 9.83 17.06
N ASN A 244 -15.11 11.12 16.75
CA ASN A 244 -16.27 11.91 17.17
C ASN A 244 -17.52 11.68 16.29
N GLU A 245 -17.37 11.08 15.12
CA GLU A 245 -18.49 10.83 14.18
C GLU A 245 -19.17 9.48 14.45
N ILE A 246 -18.46 8.53 15.06
CA ILE A 246 -19.00 7.21 15.36
C ILE A 246 -19.86 7.32 16.63
N THR A 247 -21.10 6.84 16.59
CA THR A 247 -21.89 6.60 17.79
C THR A 247 -22.33 5.14 17.86
N ILE A 248 -22.30 4.59 19.07
CA ILE A 248 -22.67 3.20 19.35
C ILE A 248 -23.60 3.16 20.56
N HIS A 249 -24.72 2.48 20.39
CA HIS A 249 -25.73 2.30 21.42
C HIS A 249 -25.97 0.82 21.62
N PHE A 250 -25.61 0.29 22.80
CA PHE A 250 -25.92 -1.08 23.17
C PHE A 250 -27.31 -1.10 23.80
N LEU A 251 -28.28 -1.69 23.10
CA LEU A 251 -29.69 -1.65 23.45
C LEU A 251 -30.07 -2.82 24.36
N ASP A 252 -29.57 -4.02 24.04
CA ASP A 252 -29.86 -5.26 24.75
C ASP A 252 -28.78 -6.31 24.42
N TRP A 253 -28.83 -7.49 25.05
CA TRP A 253 -28.04 -8.64 24.65
C TRP A 253 -28.19 -8.89 23.14
N SER A 254 -27.06 -8.98 22.45
CA SER A 254 -26.93 -9.10 20.98
C SER A 254 -27.32 -7.88 20.15
N LEU A 255 -27.98 -6.85 20.69
CA LEU A 255 -28.48 -5.71 19.92
C LEU A 255 -27.62 -4.45 20.09
N VAL A 256 -27.08 -3.96 18.97
CA VAL A 256 -26.29 -2.73 18.90
C VAL A 256 -26.82 -1.83 17.81
N LYS A 257 -27.09 -0.56 18.11
CA LYS A 257 -27.36 0.47 17.12
C LYS A 257 -26.09 1.25 16.83
N LEU A 258 -25.72 1.33 15.56
CA LEU A 258 -24.47 1.92 15.09
C LEU A 258 -24.75 3.07 14.10
N ASN A 259 -24.04 4.17 14.28
CA ASN A 259 -24.06 5.30 13.37
C ASN A 259 -22.61 5.68 12.99
N ILE A 260 -22.29 5.60 11.70
CA ILE A 260 -21.02 5.97 11.09
C ILE A 260 -21.32 6.70 9.77
N PRO A 261 -21.52 8.03 9.81
CA PRO A 261 -21.90 8.82 8.65
C PRO A 261 -20.91 8.71 7.47
N SER A 262 -19.61 8.67 7.75
CA SER A 262 -18.54 8.53 6.73
C SER A 262 -18.54 7.21 5.97
N LYS A 263 -19.30 6.22 6.45
CA LYS A 263 -19.51 4.91 5.81
C LYS A 263 -20.96 4.72 5.35
N ASN A 264 -21.77 5.77 5.36
CA ASN A 264 -23.21 5.75 5.08
C ASN A 264 -24.02 4.79 5.99
N ILE A 265 -23.54 4.57 7.21
CA ILE A 265 -24.27 3.78 8.22
C ILE A 265 -25.01 4.77 9.10
N TYR A 266 -26.32 4.92 8.89
CA TYR A 266 -27.14 5.83 9.68
C TYR A 266 -28.10 5.04 10.55
N ASP A 267 -27.89 5.12 11.88
CA ASP A 267 -28.81 4.56 12.88
C ASP A 267 -29.22 3.10 12.64
N LYS A 268 -28.31 2.28 12.07
CA LYS A 268 -28.61 0.89 11.76
C LYS A 268 -28.49 0.01 13.00
N THR A 269 -29.53 -0.78 13.25
CA THR A 269 -29.52 -1.79 14.31
C THR A 269 -28.89 -3.08 13.78
N ILE A 270 -27.94 -3.62 14.55
CA ILE A 270 -27.19 -4.83 14.29
C ILE A 270 -27.59 -5.83 15.37
N ASP A 271 -28.15 -6.96 14.94
CA ASP A 271 -28.42 -8.08 15.81
C ASP A 271 -27.36 -9.17 15.61
N PHE A 272 -26.53 -9.38 16.62
CA PHE A 272 -25.52 -10.44 16.61
C PHE A 272 -26.13 -11.83 16.79
N GLY A 273 -27.39 -11.96 17.21
CA GLY A 273 -28.09 -13.22 17.45
C GLY A 273 -27.27 -14.22 18.27
N SER A 274 -27.00 -15.39 17.70
CA SER A 274 -26.20 -16.45 18.33
C SER A 274 -24.69 -16.14 18.45
N LYS A 275 -24.19 -15.07 17.83
CA LYS A 275 -22.77 -14.67 17.82
C LYS A 275 -22.39 -13.89 19.09
N THR A 276 -22.70 -14.47 20.25
CA THR A 276 -22.61 -13.83 21.57
C THR A 276 -21.17 -13.46 21.96
N THR A 277 -20.16 -14.21 21.52
CA THR A 277 -18.75 -13.92 21.83
C THR A 277 -18.28 -12.60 21.21
N GLN A 278 -18.66 -12.32 19.96
CA GLN A 278 -18.27 -11.09 19.27
C GLN A 278 -18.94 -9.87 19.89
N TYR A 279 -20.24 -10.01 20.19
CA TYR A 279 -21.00 -8.99 20.93
C TYR A 279 -20.36 -8.71 22.30
N LYS A 280 -20.10 -9.75 23.12
CA LYS A 280 -19.48 -9.61 24.44
C LYS A 280 -18.13 -8.92 24.37
N ASN A 281 -17.28 -9.30 23.41
CA ASN A 281 -15.98 -8.65 23.22
C ASN A 281 -16.12 -7.17 22.83
N LEU A 282 -17.05 -6.84 21.94
CA LEU A 282 -17.33 -5.45 21.56
C LEU A 282 -17.85 -4.63 22.75
N LEU A 283 -18.73 -5.19 23.57
CA LEU A 283 -19.25 -4.58 24.79
C LEU A 283 -18.14 -4.35 25.83
N LYS A 284 -17.22 -5.30 26.02
CA LYS A 284 -16.03 -5.14 26.89
C LYS A 284 -15.20 -3.92 26.50
N PHE A 285 -14.92 -3.77 25.20
CA PHE A 285 -14.22 -2.58 24.68
C PHE A 285 -15.00 -1.29 24.94
N ALA A 286 -16.31 -1.31 24.77
CA ALA A 286 -17.16 -0.15 25.00
C ALA A 286 -17.20 0.27 26.48
N ILE A 287 -17.33 -0.68 27.41
CA ILE A 287 -17.34 -0.40 28.85
C ILE A 287 -16.00 0.20 29.28
N ARG A 288 -14.86 -0.42 28.92
CA ARG A 288 -13.54 0.14 29.25
C ARG A 288 -13.32 1.50 28.63
N ARG A 289 -13.73 1.70 27.38
CA ARG A 289 -13.57 3.00 26.74
C ARG A 289 -14.45 4.08 27.40
N LYS A 290 -15.65 3.73 27.85
CA LYS A 290 -16.60 4.68 28.44
C LYS A 290 -16.26 5.06 29.88
N TYR A 291 -15.84 4.09 30.69
CA TYR A 291 -15.75 4.26 32.14
C TYR A 291 -14.34 4.15 32.72
N ALA A 292 -13.40 3.49 32.04
CA ALA A 292 -12.03 3.40 32.56
C ALA A 292 -11.20 4.64 32.20
N GLU A 293 -10.14 4.89 32.96
CA GLU A 293 -9.20 5.99 32.74
C GLU A 293 -7.82 5.49 32.28
N GLY A 294 -7.12 6.32 31.48
CA GLY A 294 -5.75 6.05 31.04
C GLY A 294 -5.56 4.71 30.32
N ASP A 295 -4.53 3.96 30.71
CA ASP A 295 -4.15 2.68 30.10
C ASP A 295 -5.20 1.57 30.31
N SER A 296 -6.05 1.70 31.33
CA SER A 296 -7.14 0.77 31.62
C SER A 296 -8.26 0.79 30.57
N GLN A 297 -8.24 1.77 29.65
CA GLN A 297 -9.14 1.81 28.49
C GLN A 297 -8.76 0.78 27.40
N THR A 298 -7.62 0.12 27.54
CA THR A 298 -7.12 -0.85 26.56
C THR A 298 -7.40 -2.29 26.99
N ILE A 299 -7.51 -3.20 26.03
CA ILE A 299 -7.63 -4.64 26.24
C ILE A 299 -6.44 -5.33 25.57
N PRO A 300 -5.69 -6.19 26.30
CA PRO A 300 -4.64 -7.01 25.71
C PRO A 300 -5.24 -8.14 24.86
N VAL A 301 -4.79 -8.22 23.60
CA VAL A 301 -5.26 -9.18 22.59
C VAL A 301 -4.12 -10.12 22.18
N ASN A 302 -3.83 -11.09 23.04
CA ASN A 302 -2.78 -12.11 22.87
C ASN A 302 -3.18 -13.40 23.61
N LEU A 303 -2.39 -14.48 23.47
CA LEU A 303 -2.71 -15.80 24.03
C LEU A 303 -2.96 -15.83 25.55
N GLY A 304 -2.33 -14.92 26.30
CA GLY A 304 -2.52 -14.76 27.75
C GLY A 304 -3.37 -13.53 28.13
N GLY A 305 -3.95 -12.85 27.15
CA GLY A 305 -4.76 -11.66 27.34
C GLY A 305 -6.23 -12.00 27.43
N GLU A 306 -7.04 -10.99 27.70
CA GLU A 306 -8.49 -11.15 27.84
C GLU A 306 -9.15 -11.61 26.53
N ILE A 307 -8.59 -11.19 25.39
CA ILE A 307 -9.00 -11.69 24.08
C ILE A 307 -7.84 -12.49 23.47
N LYS A 308 -8.04 -13.80 23.32
CA LYS A 308 -6.97 -14.74 22.95
C LYS A 308 -6.28 -14.47 21.61
N ASN A 309 -6.97 -13.85 20.64
CA ASN A 309 -6.46 -13.67 19.28
C ASN A 309 -7.08 -12.45 18.57
N GLN A 310 -6.29 -11.76 17.75
CA GLN A 310 -6.75 -10.67 16.87
C GLN A 310 -7.88 -11.07 15.92
N THR A 311 -8.00 -12.36 15.60
CA THR A 311 -9.09 -12.91 14.76
C THR A 311 -10.47 -12.60 15.35
N TYR A 312 -10.59 -12.50 16.67
CA TYR A 312 -11.86 -12.10 17.31
C TYR A 312 -12.25 -10.66 16.97
N LEU A 313 -11.27 -9.75 16.86
CA LEU A 313 -11.52 -8.38 16.43
C LEU A 313 -11.99 -8.35 14.97
N THR A 314 -11.33 -9.10 14.10
CA THR A 314 -11.71 -9.21 12.69
C THR A 314 -13.13 -9.76 12.55
N ARG A 315 -13.49 -10.79 13.31
CA ARG A 315 -14.84 -11.38 13.31
C ARG A 315 -15.94 -10.42 13.77
N ILE A 316 -15.65 -9.50 14.70
CA ILE A 316 -16.63 -8.47 15.08
C ILE A 316 -16.98 -7.62 13.85
N ILE A 317 -15.96 -7.21 13.11
CA ILE A 317 -16.11 -6.36 11.93
C ILE A 317 -16.80 -7.12 10.79
N GLU A 318 -16.36 -8.35 10.50
CA GLU A 318 -16.99 -9.21 9.50
C GLU A 318 -18.48 -9.41 9.80
N ASN A 319 -18.83 -9.70 11.06
CA ASN A 319 -20.22 -9.84 11.44
C ASN A 319 -21.03 -8.55 11.21
N ILE A 320 -20.49 -7.39 11.58
CA ILE A 320 -21.18 -6.11 11.34
C ILE A 320 -21.39 -5.89 9.84
N ASN A 321 -20.35 -6.11 9.03
CA ASN A 321 -20.42 -5.96 7.58
C ASN A 321 -21.43 -6.92 6.94
N ASP A 322 -21.46 -8.17 7.38
CA ASP A 322 -22.36 -9.21 6.89
C ASP A 322 -23.82 -8.91 7.24
N ILE A 323 -24.08 -8.50 8.49
CA ILE A 323 -25.43 -8.18 8.97
C ILE A 323 -25.97 -6.92 8.27
N LEU A 324 -25.12 -5.90 8.09
CA LEU A 324 -25.52 -4.65 7.46
C LEU A 324 -25.53 -4.71 5.92
N GLN A 325 -25.03 -5.80 5.33
CA GLN A 325 -24.89 -6.02 3.88
C GLN A 325 -24.25 -4.82 3.18
N LEU A 326 -23.14 -4.32 3.73
CA LEU A 326 -22.48 -3.12 3.20
C LEU A 326 -21.79 -3.40 1.87
N ASP A 327 -21.88 -2.44 0.95
CA ASP A 327 -21.11 -2.44 -0.29
C ASP A 327 -19.60 -2.48 -0.01
N ASP A 328 -18.80 -3.02 -0.93
CA ASP A 328 -17.35 -3.20 -0.75
C ASP A 328 -16.61 -1.91 -0.37
N SER A 329 -17.09 -0.74 -0.82
CA SER A 329 -16.52 0.57 -0.47
C SER A 329 -16.91 1.08 0.92
N GLN A 330 -18.02 0.56 1.49
CA GLN A 330 -18.59 0.95 2.77
C GLN A 330 -18.28 -0.02 3.90
N LYS A 331 -17.73 -1.21 3.57
CA LYS A 331 -17.28 -2.18 4.57
C LYS A 331 -16.38 -1.52 5.59
N LEU A 332 -16.65 -1.84 6.85
CA LEU A 332 -15.84 -1.45 7.98
C LEU A 332 -14.57 -2.30 7.96
N ASP A 333 -13.44 -1.65 8.19
CA ASP A 333 -12.19 -2.30 8.54
C ASP A 333 -12.04 -2.34 10.07
N ARG A 334 -11.20 -3.25 10.57
CA ARG A 334 -10.82 -3.27 12.00
C ARG A 334 -10.34 -1.92 12.54
N ARG A 335 -9.64 -1.14 11.71
CA ARG A 335 -9.12 0.18 12.05
C ARG A 335 -10.21 1.26 12.19
N ASP A 336 -11.39 1.02 11.62
CA ASP A 336 -12.48 1.98 11.66
C ASP A 336 -13.11 2.01 13.05
N LEU A 337 -13.14 0.87 13.76
CA LEU A 337 -13.66 0.75 15.13
C LEU A 337 -12.57 0.64 16.21
N PHE A 338 -11.40 0.06 15.91
CA PHE A 338 -10.37 -0.23 16.92
C PHE A 338 -9.05 0.49 16.64
N THR A 339 -8.44 1.03 17.69
CA THR A 339 -7.10 1.61 17.67
C THR A 339 -6.11 0.65 18.34
N PHE A 340 -4.97 0.41 17.69
CA PHE A 340 -3.85 -0.33 18.26
C PHE A 340 -2.92 0.63 19.02
N ILE A 341 -2.60 0.31 20.27
CA ILE A 341 -1.82 1.20 21.16
C ILE A 341 -0.36 0.72 21.34
N GLY A 342 -0.07 -0.55 21.02
CA GLY A 342 1.22 -1.18 21.27
C GLY A 342 1.08 -2.43 22.14
N GLU A 343 2.11 -3.28 22.20
CA GLU A 343 2.13 -4.48 23.07
C GLU A 343 0.92 -5.43 22.94
N SER A 344 0.32 -5.52 21.74
CA SER A 344 -0.94 -6.27 21.51
C SER A 344 -2.17 -5.69 22.22
N LYS A 345 -2.12 -4.45 22.73
CA LYS A 345 -3.25 -3.76 23.34
C LYS A 345 -4.07 -2.99 22.29
N TYR A 346 -5.38 -3.12 22.39
CA TYR A 346 -6.34 -2.43 21.54
C TYR A 346 -7.31 -1.61 22.38
N ARG A 347 -7.89 -0.56 21.79
CA ARG A 347 -9.02 0.18 22.38
C ARG A 347 -10.07 0.47 21.33
N LEU A 348 -11.28 0.78 21.78
CA LEU A 348 -12.31 1.31 20.89
C LEU A 348 -11.95 2.75 20.47
N ARG A 349 -12.09 3.06 19.19
CA ARG A 349 -11.75 4.36 18.62
C ARG A 349 -12.78 5.45 18.96
N ILE A 350 -13.99 5.04 19.34
CA ILE A 350 -15.12 5.92 19.64
C ILE A 350 -14.82 6.78 20.88
N VAL A 351 -15.25 8.04 20.87
CA VAL A 351 -15.17 8.93 22.06
C VAL A 351 -16.11 8.41 23.14
N PRO A 352 -15.72 8.45 24.43
CA PRO A 352 -16.55 7.96 25.54
C PRO A 352 -17.99 8.49 25.53
N ASN A 353 -18.18 9.78 25.21
CA ASN A 353 -19.50 10.44 25.15
C ASN A 353 -20.43 9.87 24.08
N ASN A 354 -19.87 9.28 23.02
CA ASN A 354 -20.62 8.69 21.91
C ASN A 354 -20.94 7.20 22.12
N ILE A 355 -20.58 6.65 23.27
CA ILE A 355 -20.88 5.29 23.68
C ILE A 355 -22.06 5.36 24.66
N SER A 356 -23.16 4.72 24.33
CA SER A 356 -24.26 4.50 25.27
C SER A 356 -24.50 3.01 25.45
N ILE A 357 -24.77 2.62 26.69
CA ILE A 357 -25.00 1.25 27.10
C ILE A 357 -26.23 1.29 27.99
N ASP A 358 -27.21 0.43 27.71
CA ASP A 358 -28.39 0.31 28.56
C ASP A 358 -27.99 -0.08 29.99
N LYS A 359 -28.65 0.53 30.99
CA LYS A 359 -28.29 0.35 32.39
C LYS A 359 -28.52 -1.08 32.87
N ARG A 360 -29.61 -1.72 32.45
CA ARG A 360 -29.94 -3.10 32.86
C ARG A 360 -28.92 -4.07 32.28
N LEU A 361 -28.60 -3.90 30.99
CA LEU A 361 -27.55 -4.67 30.33
C LEU A 361 -26.20 -4.54 31.05
N LEU A 362 -25.85 -3.33 31.51
CA LEU A 362 -24.58 -3.07 32.19
C LEU A 362 -24.53 -3.78 33.56
N GLU A 363 -25.61 -3.71 34.33
CA GLU A 363 -25.78 -4.39 35.61
C GLU A 363 -25.62 -5.91 35.42
N GLU A 364 -26.42 -6.50 34.52
CA GLU A 364 -26.37 -7.94 34.20
C GLU A 364 -24.99 -8.40 33.72
N PHE A 365 -24.34 -7.60 32.87
CA PHE A 365 -23.02 -7.92 32.36
C PHE A 365 -21.97 -7.96 33.49
N SER A 366 -22.04 -7.02 34.44
CA SER A 366 -21.11 -6.89 35.56
C SER A 366 -21.31 -7.96 36.65
N GLU A 367 -22.51 -8.52 36.76
CA GLU A 367 -22.83 -9.59 37.72
C GLU A 367 -22.39 -10.99 37.26
N SER A 368 -22.14 -11.15 35.96
CA SER A 368 -21.60 -12.38 35.40
C SER A 368 -20.24 -12.74 36.04
N THR A 369 -20.07 -14.01 36.41
CA THR A 369 -18.85 -14.53 37.04
C THR A 369 -17.58 -14.26 36.23
N GLU A 370 -17.69 -14.21 34.90
CA GLU A 370 -16.56 -13.96 33.99
C GLU A 370 -16.17 -12.49 33.86
N ASN A 371 -17.00 -11.55 34.33
CA ASN A 371 -16.82 -10.11 34.11
C ASN A 371 -16.86 -9.28 35.40
N LYS A 372 -16.72 -9.91 36.57
CA LYS A 372 -16.75 -9.21 37.87
C LYS A 372 -15.75 -8.06 37.96
N ASP A 373 -14.60 -8.20 37.30
CA ASP A 373 -13.55 -7.17 37.26
C ASP A 373 -14.04 -5.85 36.62
N TYR A 374 -15.10 -5.89 35.80
CA TYR A 374 -15.67 -4.69 35.19
C TYR A 374 -16.48 -3.84 36.17
N LYS A 375 -16.90 -4.37 37.34
CA LYS A 375 -17.50 -3.57 38.41
C LYS A 375 -16.57 -2.49 38.94
N ALA A 376 -15.26 -2.68 38.85
CA ALA A 376 -14.28 -1.69 39.31
C ALA A 376 -14.26 -0.41 38.47
N PHE A 377 -14.86 -0.43 37.28
CA PHE A 377 -14.95 0.74 36.40
C PHE A 377 -16.31 1.44 36.46
N LEU A 378 -17.34 0.80 37.03
CA LEU A 378 -18.69 1.33 37.16
C LEU A 378 -18.85 2.10 38.47
#